data_AF-N1UK45-F1
#
_entry.id   AF-N1UK45-F1
#
_cell.length_a   1.000
_cell.length_b   1.000
_cell.length_c   1.000
_cell.angle_alpha   90.00
_cell.angle_beta   90.00
_cell.angle_gamma   90.00
#
_symmetry.space_group_name_H-M   'P 1'
#
loop_
_entity.id
_entity.type
_entity.pdbx_description
1 polymer ?
#
loop_
_entity_poly.entity_id
_entity_poly.type
_entity_poly.pdbx_seq_one_letter_code
_entity_poly.pdbx_strand_id
1 'polypeptide(L)'
;MNNEKFLEVNSISEKVDDLFDTLDQSGKLDFIKVALQKFSENLQEQYSITFNLTLDIFDATREQAIKISEVGISCNGGEQPYFVRAGDTFNRYLAKGNIVEIPHSYCPVCWAEWDFKRKNQSCSKCDSIFGTDIKLLIDSNHCPQCSDGSISLEEPYCNQCEFYADPDIVVWG
;
A
#
# COMPACT_ATOMS: atom_id res chain seq x y z
N MET A 1 3.61 2.44 17.19
CA MET A 1 2.47 1.49 17.30
C MET A 1 3.03 0.07 17.25
N ASN A 2 2.50 -0.88 18.01
CA ASN A 2 2.95 -2.29 17.95
C ASN A 2 2.25 -3.04 16.80
N ASN A 3 2.81 -4.18 16.38
CA ASN A 3 2.32 -4.94 15.21
C ASN A 3 0.85 -5.37 15.34
N GLU A 4 0.41 -5.77 16.54
CA GLU A 4 -0.99 -6.15 16.81
C GLU A 4 -2.00 -5.06 16.42
N LYS A 5 -1.64 -3.79 16.64
CA LYS A 5 -2.50 -2.66 16.28
C LYS A 5 -2.52 -2.37 14.78
N PHE A 6 -1.47 -2.71 14.04
CA PHE A 6 -1.51 -2.62 12.56
C PHE A 6 -2.40 -3.70 11.97
N LEU A 7 -2.38 -4.93 12.51
CA LEU A 7 -3.29 -6.01 12.10
C LEU A 7 -4.75 -5.64 12.34
N GLU A 8 -5.06 -4.99 13.47
CA GLU A 8 -6.41 -4.45 13.72
C GLU A 8 -6.82 -3.45 12.63
N VAL A 9 -5.93 -2.54 12.21
CA VAL A 9 -6.26 -1.56 11.17
C VAL A 9 -6.42 -2.21 9.79
N ASN A 10 -5.63 -3.23 9.47
CA ASN A 10 -5.82 -4.01 8.24
C ASN A 10 -7.21 -4.68 8.18
N SER A 11 -7.72 -5.18 9.32
CA SER A 11 -9.10 -5.70 9.38
C SER A 11 -10.17 -4.61 9.21
N ILE A 12 -9.84 -3.34 9.50
CA ILE A 12 -10.74 -2.21 9.27
C ILE A 12 -10.70 -1.83 7.79
N SER A 13 -9.56 -1.87 7.10
CA SER A 13 -9.50 -1.60 5.66
C SER A 13 -10.37 -2.56 4.85
N GLU A 14 -10.37 -3.86 5.17
CA GLU A 14 -11.26 -4.83 4.53
C GLU A 14 -12.74 -4.42 4.67
N LYS A 15 -13.14 -3.93 5.86
CA LYS A 15 -14.50 -3.45 6.10
C LYS A 15 -14.83 -2.14 5.37
N VAL A 16 -13.84 -1.29 5.12
CA VAL A 16 -14.03 -0.07 4.32
C VAL A 16 -14.31 -0.44 2.87
N ASP A 17 -13.60 -1.43 2.35
CA ASP A 17 -13.83 -1.98 1.02
C ASP A 17 -15.23 -2.61 0.90
N ASP A 18 -15.61 -3.45 1.86
CA ASP A 18 -16.97 -4.05 1.93
C ASP A 18 -18.08 -2.99 2.05
N LEU A 19 -17.82 -1.93 2.82
CA LEU A 19 -18.74 -0.80 2.95
C LEU A 19 -18.92 -0.11 1.61
N PHE A 20 -17.85 0.14 0.87
CA PHE A 20 -17.92 0.76 -0.45
C PHE A 20 -18.74 -0.11 -1.42
N ASP A 21 -18.49 -1.42 -1.45
CA ASP A 21 -19.28 -2.35 -2.27
C ASP A 21 -20.77 -2.34 -1.89
N THR A 22 -21.07 -2.28 -0.59
CA THR A 22 -22.45 -2.17 -0.10
C THR A 22 -23.12 -0.86 -0.54
N LEU A 23 -22.40 0.26 -0.46
CA LEU A 23 -22.90 1.56 -0.92
C LEU A 23 -23.15 1.56 -2.42
N ASP A 24 -22.27 0.91 -3.18
CA ASP A 24 -22.38 0.79 -4.63
C ASP A 24 -23.59 -0.07 -5.05
N GLN A 25 -23.67 -1.29 -4.52
CA GLN A 25 -24.74 -2.25 -4.83
C GLN A 25 -26.13 -1.75 -4.41
N SER A 26 -26.19 -0.87 -3.40
CA SER A 26 -27.44 -0.24 -2.97
C SER A 26 -27.83 1.02 -3.77
N GLY A 27 -27.05 1.39 -4.79
CA GLY A 27 -27.28 2.57 -5.63
C GLY A 27 -27.02 3.90 -4.94
N LYS A 28 -26.44 3.89 -3.72
CA LYS A 28 -26.18 5.12 -2.96
C LYS A 28 -25.04 5.95 -3.56
N LEU A 29 -24.19 5.35 -4.40
CA LEU A 29 -23.12 6.03 -5.12
C LEU A 29 -23.51 6.47 -6.55
N ASP A 30 -24.73 6.16 -7.00
CA ASP A 30 -25.15 6.44 -8.39
C ASP A 30 -25.10 7.93 -8.73
N PHE A 31 -25.42 8.80 -7.75
CA PHE A 31 -25.33 10.25 -7.97
C PHE A 31 -23.89 10.70 -8.25
N ILE A 32 -22.89 10.04 -7.64
CA ILE A 32 -21.47 10.32 -7.88
C ILE A 32 -21.09 9.84 -9.28
N LYS A 33 -21.45 8.60 -9.65
CA LYS A 33 -21.19 8.06 -10.99
C LYS A 33 -21.78 8.95 -12.08
N VAL A 34 -23.03 9.37 -11.93
CA VAL A 34 -23.71 10.27 -12.88
C VAL A 34 -23.04 11.64 -12.92
N ALA A 35 -22.62 12.18 -11.78
CA ALA A 35 -21.93 13.46 -11.73
C ALA A 35 -20.57 13.39 -12.43
N LEU A 36 -19.78 12.36 -12.16
CA LEU A 36 -18.47 12.14 -12.79
C LEU A 36 -18.60 11.91 -14.30
N GLN A 37 -19.57 11.11 -14.75
CA GLN A 37 -19.84 10.89 -16.17
C GLN A 37 -20.15 12.19 -16.91
N LYS A 38 -21.02 13.04 -16.34
CA LYS A 38 -21.33 14.34 -16.94
C LYS A 38 -20.12 15.26 -16.97
N PHE A 39 -19.27 15.17 -15.96
CA PHE A 39 -18.05 15.96 -15.90
C PHE A 39 -17.05 15.50 -16.97
N SER A 40 -16.91 14.19 -17.19
CA SER A 40 -15.96 13.63 -18.15
C SER A 40 -16.27 14.00 -19.60
N GLU A 41 -17.53 14.18 -19.96
CA GLU A 41 -17.96 14.63 -21.30
C GLU A 41 -17.33 15.98 -21.73
N ASN A 42 -16.95 16.82 -20.76
CA ASN A 42 -16.35 18.13 -21.01
C ASN A 42 -14.93 18.25 -20.44
N LEU A 43 -14.38 17.17 -19.89
CA LEU A 43 -13.04 17.14 -19.31
C LEU A 43 -12.03 16.77 -20.40
N GLN A 44 -10.93 17.52 -20.50
CA GLN A 44 -9.86 17.18 -21.45
C GLN A 44 -9.20 15.86 -21.05
N GLU A 45 -8.75 15.07 -22.02
CA GLU A 45 -8.19 13.72 -21.80
C GLU A 45 -7.04 13.68 -20.79
N GLN A 46 -6.28 14.77 -20.61
CA GLN A 46 -5.18 14.82 -19.65
C GLN A 46 -5.59 14.96 -18.17
N TYR A 47 -6.89 15.13 -17.88
CA TYR A 47 -7.38 15.32 -16.52
C TYR A 47 -8.26 14.15 -16.08
N SER A 48 -8.24 13.90 -14.78
CA SER A 48 -9.11 12.95 -14.10
C SER A 48 -9.74 13.56 -12.85
N ILE A 49 -10.87 13.00 -12.44
CA ILE A 49 -11.52 13.32 -11.17
C ILE A 49 -11.82 12.03 -10.44
N THR A 50 -11.48 12.01 -9.16
CA THR A 50 -11.64 10.84 -8.31
C THR A 50 -12.37 11.22 -7.02
N PHE A 51 -13.39 10.42 -6.69
CA PHE A 51 -14.01 10.41 -5.37
C PHE A 51 -13.51 9.18 -4.60
N ASN A 52 -12.92 9.39 -3.43
CA ASN A 52 -12.31 8.33 -2.62
C ASN A 52 -12.85 8.31 -1.19
N LEU A 53 -12.99 7.11 -0.65
CA LEU A 53 -12.97 6.83 0.78
C LEU A 53 -11.57 6.35 1.14
N THR A 54 -10.94 6.97 2.13
CA THR A 54 -9.60 6.60 2.59
C THR A 54 -9.60 6.25 4.07
N LEU A 55 -8.76 5.27 4.43
CA LEU A 55 -8.44 4.95 5.81
C LEU A 55 -6.97 5.25 6.05
N ASP A 56 -6.70 6.17 6.98
CA ASP A 56 -5.34 6.60 7.31
C ASP A 56 -5.04 6.37 8.79
N ILE A 57 -3.78 6.04 9.10
CA ILE A 57 -3.24 6.07 10.46
C ILE A 57 -2.36 7.31 10.58
N PHE A 58 -2.69 8.19 11.53
CA PHE A 58 -1.88 9.37 11.83
C PHE A 58 -1.07 9.20 13.11
N ASP A 59 0.23 9.48 13.04
CA ASP A 59 1.10 9.57 14.21
C ASP A 59 1.39 11.04 14.52
N ALA A 60 0.88 11.50 15.67
CA ALA A 60 1.01 12.88 16.12
C ALA A 60 2.44 13.27 16.51
N THR A 61 3.30 12.31 16.88
CA THR A 61 4.71 12.60 17.20
C THR A 61 5.53 12.80 15.92
N ARG A 62 5.21 12.03 14.88
CA ARG A 62 5.87 12.13 13.56
C ARG A 62 5.25 13.20 12.68
N GLU A 63 4.04 13.65 13.01
CA GLU A 63 3.18 14.48 12.17
C GLU A 63 3.04 13.90 10.76
N GLN A 64 2.77 12.59 10.69
CA GLN A 64 2.66 11.84 9.44
C GLN A 64 1.47 10.91 9.44
N ALA A 65 0.85 10.77 8.27
CA ALA A 65 -0.18 9.79 8.01
C ALA A 65 0.38 8.67 7.12
N ILE A 66 -0.07 7.44 7.36
CA ILE A 66 0.06 6.33 6.44
C ILE A 66 -1.33 6.04 5.91
N LYS A 67 -1.50 6.08 4.60
CA LYS A 67 -2.70 5.60 3.94
C LYS A 67 -2.70 4.07 3.93
N ILE A 68 -3.73 3.48 4.49
CA ILE A 68 -3.90 2.03 4.62
C ILE A 68 -4.72 1.49 3.46
N SER A 69 -5.83 2.15 3.15
CA SER A 69 -6.67 1.79 2.02
C SER A 69 -7.30 3.01 1.37
N GLU A 70 -7.58 2.86 0.10
CA GLU A 70 -8.30 3.81 -0.74
C GLU A 70 -9.21 3.04 -1.68
N VAL A 71 -10.49 3.36 -1.64
CA VAL A 71 -11.48 2.83 -2.56
C VAL A 71 -12.35 3.97 -3.07
N GLY A 72 -12.66 3.96 -4.36
CA GLY A 72 -13.29 5.11 -4.98
C GLY A 72 -13.81 4.90 -6.39
N ILE A 73 -14.28 6.01 -6.95
CA ILE A 73 -14.77 6.11 -8.32
C ILE A 73 -13.93 7.20 -9.00
N SER A 74 -13.24 6.83 -10.07
CA SER A 74 -12.43 7.71 -10.89
C SER A 74 -13.05 7.86 -12.27
N CYS A 75 -12.75 8.95 -12.96
CA CYS A 75 -13.12 9.15 -14.35
C CYS A 75 -12.09 10.05 -15.05
N ASN A 76 -11.66 9.64 -16.24
CA ASN A 76 -10.80 10.45 -17.11
C ASN A 76 -11.66 11.20 -18.14
N GLY A 77 -11.11 12.25 -18.76
CA GLY A 77 -11.81 12.97 -19.83
C GLY A 77 -12.27 12.06 -20.97
N GLY A 78 -13.57 12.13 -21.30
CA GLY A 78 -14.18 11.32 -22.35
C GLY A 78 -14.48 9.85 -22.00
N GLU A 79 -14.13 9.40 -20.79
CA GLU A 79 -14.31 7.99 -20.38
C GLU A 79 -15.52 7.80 -19.45
N GLN A 80 -15.91 6.53 -19.27
CA GLN A 80 -16.90 6.15 -18.24
C GLN A 80 -16.22 6.06 -16.87
N PRO A 81 -16.92 6.40 -15.77
CA PRO A 81 -16.41 6.19 -14.43
C PRO A 81 -16.06 4.71 -14.17
N TYR A 82 -14.94 4.49 -13.49
CA TYR A 82 -14.45 3.17 -13.10
C TYR A 82 -14.05 3.16 -11.63
N PHE A 83 -14.04 1.98 -11.01
CA PHE A 83 -13.59 1.86 -9.63
C PHE A 83 -12.08 1.87 -9.52
N VAL A 84 -11.62 2.56 -8.49
CA VAL A 84 -10.22 2.54 -8.07
C VAL A 84 -10.14 1.89 -6.71
N ARG A 85 -9.16 1.00 -6.55
CA ARG A 85 -8.78 0.40 -5.29
C ARG A 85 -7.27 0.47 -5.20
N ALA A 86 -6.79 1.06 -4.13
CA ALA A 86 -5.39 1.14 -3.82
C ALA A 86 -5.19 0.77 -2.35
N GLY A 87 -4.17 -0.04 -2.12
CA GLY A 87 -3.78 -0.51 -0.80
C GLY A 87 -2.42 -1.15 -0.95
N ASP A 88 -1.53 -0.84 -0.03
CA ASP A 88 -0.16 -1.34 -0.08
C ASP A 88 -0.03 -2.58 0.80
N THR A 89 0.62 -3.61 0.25
CA THR A 89 0.90 -4.84 1.00
C THR A 89 1.76 -4.52 2.21
N PHE A 90 1.29 -4.94 3.39
CA PHE A 90 2.06 -4.86 4.62
C PHE A 90 3.25 -5.80 4.55
N ASN A 91 4.40 -5.27 4.95
CA ASN A 91 5.64 -6.01 5.01
C ASN A 91 6.30 -5.81 6.37
N ARG A 92 7.04 -6.84 6.78
CA ARG A 92 7.83 -6.81 8.01
C ARG A 92 9.26 -6.40 7.70
N TYR A 93 9.81 -5.51 8.51
CA TYR A 93 11.15 -4.98 8.35
C TYR A 93 11.93 -5.10 9.65
N LEU A 94 13.22 -5.39 9.55
CA LEU A 94 14.17 -5.08 10.61
C LEU A 94 14.69 -3.66 10.38
N ALA A 95 14.16 -2.70 11.14
CA ALA A 95 14.50 -1.29 11.04
C ALA A 95 15.22 -0.81 12.30
N LYS A 96 16.51 -0.48 12.17
CA LYS A 96 17.38 -0.04 13.29
C LYS A 96 17.28 -0.96 14.52
N GLY A 97 17.29 -2.28 14.26
CA GLY A 97 17.23 -3.32 15.30
C GLY A 97 15.81 -3.64 15.83
N ASN A 98 14.77 -2.98 15.35
CA ASN A 98 13.39 -3.25 15.74
C ASN A 98 12.61 -3.89 14.60
N ILE A 99 11.77 -4.88 14.92
CA ILE A 99 10.82 -5.42 13.95
C ILE A 99 9.66 -4.44 13.83
N VAL A 100 9.38 -3.99 12.60
CA VAL A 100 8.32 -3.04 12.28
C VAL A 100 7.49 -3.58 11.12
N GLU A 101 6.18 -3.57 11.26
CA GLU A 101 5.24 -3.92 10.20
C GLU A 101 4.56 -2.64 9.68
N ILE A 102 4.62 -2.42 8.36
CA ILE A 102 4.16 -1.19 7.71
C ILE A 102 3.93 -1.46 6.20
N PRO A 103 3.06 -0.72 5.51
CA PRO A 103 2.90 -0.92 4.07
C PRO A 103 4.20 -0.69 3.30
N HIS A 104 4.41 -1.47 2.23
CA HIS A 104 5.68 -1.48 1.50
C HIS A 104 6.13 -0.11 1.03
N SER A 105 5.19 0.78 0.71
CA SER A 105 5.45 2.10 0.18
C SER A 105 5.97 3.11 1.21
N TYR A 106 6.00 2.81 2.52
CA TYR A 106 6.39 3.78 3.55
C TYR A 106 7.72 3.44 4.24
N CYS A 107 8.42 4.46 4.74
CA CYS A 107 9.62 4.29 5.54
C CYS A 107 9.27 3.73 6.95
N PRO A 108 9.82 2.57 7.36
CA PRO A 108 9.57 2.01 8.70
C PRO A 108 10.00 2.89 9.87
N VAL A 109 10.88 3.87 9.64
CA VAL A 109 11.41 4.75 10.69
C VAL A 109 10.60 6.05 10.80
N CYS A 110 10.44 6.77 9.68
CA CYS A 110 9.88 8.13 9.67
C CYS A 110 8.50 8.26 9.01
N TRP A 111 7.95 7.16 8.45
CA TRP A 111 6.67 7.11 7.75
C TRP A 111 6.54 8.02 6.52
N ALA A 112 7.65 8.48 5.94
CA ALA A 112 7.62 9.11 4.63
C ALA A 112 7.36 8.09 3.52
N GLU A 113 6.67 8.52 2.47
CA GLU A 113 6.52 7.75 1.24
C GLU A 113 7.89 7.42 0.63
N TRP A 114 8.01 6.19 0.16
CA TRP A 114 9.23 5.57 -0.29
C TRP A 114 8.92 4.29 -1.10
N ASP A 115 8.19 4.42 -2.20
CA ASP A 115 7.58 3.28 -2.91
C ASP A 115 8.56 2.39 -3.70
N PHE A 116 9.76 2.91 -4.00
CA PHE A 116 10.78 2.20 -4.79
C PHE A 116 12.07 1.93 -4.00
N LYS A 117 11.97 1.41 -2.77
CA LYS A 117 13.12 1.20 -1.86
C LYS A 117 14.26 0.40 -2.47
N ARG A 118 13.95 -0.54 -3.36
CA ARG A 118 14.96 -1.36 -4.09
C ARG A 118 15.75 -0.55 -5.12
N LYS A 119 15.12 0.44 -5.77
CA LYS A 119 15.78 1.29 -6.79
C LYS A 119 16.43 2.52 -6.15
N ASN A 120 15.75 3.13 -5.20
CA ASN A 120 16.18 4.32 -4.48
C ASN A 120 16.38 3.95 -3.00
N GLN A 121 17.59 3.51 -2.65
CA GLN A 121 17.85 2.93 -1.32
C GLN A 121 17.93 3.94 -0.18
N SER A 122 17.82 5.24 -0.41
CA SER A 122 17.80 6.25 0.65
C SER A 122 16.41 6.83 0.82
N CYS A 123 15.95 6.96 2.07
CA CYS A 123 14.71 7.67 2.36
C CYS A 123 14.89 9.16 2.06
N SER A 124 13.89 9.77 1.42
CA SER A 124 13.90 11.20 1.07
C SER A 124 13.74 12.13 2.27
N LYS A 125 13.23 11.63 3.40
CA LYS A 125 12.91 12.42 4.60
C LYS A 125 13.83 12.16 5.78
N CYS A 126 14.43 10.98 5.88
CA CYS A 126 15.34 10.63 6.96
C CYS A 126 16.59 9.93 6.44
N ASP A 127 17.64 9.85 7.25
CA ASP A 127 18.94 9.29 6.82
C ASP A 127 18.96 7.75 6.74
N SER A 128 17.81 7.09 6.73
CA SER A 128 17.77 5.62 6.73
C SER A 128 17.99 5.05 5.33
N ILE A 129 18.83 4.03 5.24
CA ILE A 129 19.22 3.36 4.00
C ILE A 129 18.67 1.93 3.98
N PHE A 130 17.94 1.56 2.92
CA PHE A 130 17.44 0.22 2.68
C PHE A 130 18.59 -0.72 2.29
N GLY A 131 18.67 -1.88 2.91
CA GLY A 131 19.81 -2.81 2.87
C GLY A 131 20.87 -2.56 3.94
N THR A 132 20.89 -1.39 4.60
CA THR A 132 21.85 -1.09 5.68
C THR A 132 21.13 -0.90 7.02
N ASP A 133 20.34 0.16 7.16
CA ASP A 133 19.59 0.46 8.39
C ASP A 133 18.27 -0.29 8.47
N ILE A 134 17.73 -0.65 7.29
CA ILE A 134 16.42 -1.25 7.12
C ILE A 134 16.55 -2.43 6.17
N LYS A 135 16.16 -3.62 6.60
CA LYS A 135 16.08 -4.82 5.75
C LYS A 135 14.67 -5.39 5.76
N LEU A 136 14.25 -6.00 4.65
CA LEU A 136 13.01 -6.76 4.59
C LEU A 136 13.19 -8.04 5.41
N LEU A 137 12.35 -8.25 6.41
CA LEU A 137 12.36 -9.45 7.24
C LEU A 137 11.49 -10.52 6.58
N ILE A 138 12.08 -11.67 6.28
CA ILE A 138 11.37 -12.84 5.76
C ILE A 138 11.40 -13.91 6.86
N ASP A 139 10.27 -14.09 7.53
CA ASP A 139 10.06 -15.05 8.63
C ASP A 139 9.02 -16.12 8.28
N SER A 140 8.70 -16.26 7.00
CA SER A 140 7.84 -17.30 6.46
C SER A 140 8.33 -17.76 5.09
N ASN A 141 7.87 -18.93 4.65
CA ASN A 141 8.18 -19.44 3.32
C ASN A 141 7.27 -18.86 2.21
N HIS A 142 6.46 -17.84 2.52
CA HIS A 142 5.61 -17.16 1.54
C HIS A 142 6.34 -15.94 0.96
N CYS A 143 6.13 -15.70 -0.33
CA CYS A 143 6.70 -14.55 -1.03
C CYS A 143 6.09 -13.24 -0.51
N PRO A 144 6.89 -12.28 -0.02
CA PRO A 144 6.37 -11.01 0.53
C PRO A 144 5.82 -10.06 -0.54
N GLN A 145 6.00 -10.37 -1.82
CA GLN A 145 5.48 -9.55 -2.92
C GLN A 145 4.11 -10.04 -3.41
N CYS A 146 3.93 -11.35 -3.62
CA CYS A 146 2.67 -11.89 -4.16
C CYS A 146 1.85 -12.70 -3.18
N SER A 147 2.39 -13.07 -2.01
CA SER A 147 1.80 -13.97 -1.00
C SER A 147 1.50 -15.41 -1.46
N ASP A 148 1.25 -15.66 -2.75
CA ASP A 148 0.91 -16.97 -3.31
C ASP A 148 2.13 -17.86 -3.59
N GLY A 149 3.28 -17.23 -3.84
CA GLY A 149 4.51 -17.95 -4.15
C GLY A 149 5.26 -18.38 -2.91
N SER A 150 6.15 -19.36 -3.08
CA SER A 150 7.05 -19.83 -2.02
C SER A 150 8.49 -19.39 -2.24
N ILE A 151 9.18 -19.09 -1.16
CA ILE A 151 10.61 -18.78 -1.12
C ILE A 151 11.26 -19.44 0.11
N SER A 152 12.57 -19.66 0.05
CA SER A 152 13.36 -20.12 1.19
C SER A 152 14.79 -19.60 1.10
N LEU A 153 15.60 -19.87 2.13
CA LEU A 153 17.02 -19.54 2.11
C LEU A 153 17.76 -20.28 0.98
N GLU A 154 17.37 -21.54 0.73
CA GLU A 154 17.94 -22.39 -0.31
C GLU A 154 17.41 -22.03 -1.70
N GLU A 155 16.14 -21.62 -1.79
CA GLU A 155 15.44 -21.22 -3.01
C GLU A 155 14.93 -19.78 -2.89
N PRO A 156 15.81 -18.77 -3.06
CA PRO A 156 15.48 -17.36 -2.81
C PRO A 156 14.65 -16.69 -3.93
N TYR A 157 14.27 -17.43 -4.96
CA TYR A 157 13.44 -16.94 -6.06
C TYR A 157 12.00 -17.41 -5.87
N CYS A 158 11.05 -16.49 -6.00
CA CYS A 158 9.64 -16.84 -5.94
C CYS A 158 9.24 -17.67 -7.17
N ASN A 159 8.49 -18.74 -6.96
CA ASN A 159 7.98 -19.60 -8.03
C ASN A 159 6.73 -19.06 -8.76
N GLN A 160 6.12 -17.97 -8.28
CA GLN A 160 4.90 -17.37 -8.86
C GLN A 160 5.09 -15.94 -9.38
N CYS A 161 6.20 -15.28 -9.08
CA CYS A 161 6.46 -13.91 -9.51
C CYS A 161 7.96 -13.65 -9.62
N GLU A 162 8.34 -12.45 -10.09
CA GLU A 162 9.73 -12.07 -10.33
C GLU A 162 10.50 -11.68 -9.05
N PHE A 163 9.93 -11.92 -7.87
CA PHE A 163 10.58 -11.60 -6.61
C PHE A 163 11.83 -12.46 -6.38
N TYR A 164 12.93 -11.78 -6.03
CA TYR A 164 14.18 -12.38 -5.56
C TYR A 164 14.51 -11.83 -4.17
N ALA A 165 14.76 -12.75 -3.23
CA ALA A 165 15.22 -12.47 -1.87
C ALA A 165 16.73 -12.17 -1.88
N ASP A 166 17.07 -10.96 -2.34
CA ASP A 166 18.44 -10.47 -2.39
C ASP A 166 19.04 -10.34 -0.98
N PRO A 167 20.16 -11.03 -0.68
CA PRO A 167 20.77 -11.06 0.65
C PRO A 167 21.27 -9.70 1.15
N ASP A 168 21.49 -8.73 0.27
CA ASP A 168 21.93 -7.39 0.68
C ASP A 168 20.77 -6.61 1.32
N ILE A 169 19.53 -6.88 0.91
CA ILE A 169 18.34 -6.13 1.34
C ILE A 169 17.35 -6.94 2.18
N VAL A 170 17.52 -8.27 2.25
CA VAL A 170 16.71 -9.19 3.04
C VAL A 170 17.46 -9.65 4.29
N VAL A 171 16.70 -9.93 5.34
CA VAL A 171 17.14 -10.72 6.50
C VAL A 171 16.15 -11.85 6.73
N TRP A 172 16.67 -13.06 6.92
CA TRP A 172 15.86 -14.24 7.26
C TRP A 172 15.69 -14.33 8.78
N GLY A 173 14.45 -14.56 9.23
CA GLY A 173 14.05 -14.64 10.64
C GLY A 173 13.82 -16.06 11.14
#